data_AF-A0A1G3GQG9-F1
#
_entry.id   AF-A0A1G3GQG9-F1
#
_cell.length_a   1.000
_cell.length_b   1.000
_cell.length_c   1.000
_cell.angle_alpha   90.00
_cell.angle_beta   90.00
_cell.angle_gamma   90.00
#
_symmetry.space_group_name_H-M   'P 1'
#
loop_
_entity.id
_entity.type
_entity.pdbx_description
1 polymer ?
#
loop_
_entity_poly.entity_id
_entity_poly.type
_entity_poly.pdbx_seq_one_letter_code
_entity_poly.pdbx_strand_id
1 'polypeptide(L)' 'MEYLIWIGAALAAIGIIGLVWCILQAVAAKRAGLQGEAMTAALRRVVVLNMAALAVSGLGLMLVVVGVILS' A
#
# COMPACT_ATOMS: atom_id res chain seq x y z
N MET A 1 25.05 5.15 -8.14
CA MET A 1 23.96 4.82 -7.20
C MET A 1 22.54 5.02 -7.76
N GLU A 2 22.37 5.50 -9.01
CA GLU A 2 21.04 5.73 -9.60
C GLU A 2 20.12 4.50 -9.66
N TYR A 3 20.67 3.28 -9.84
CA TYR A 3 19.87 2.06 -9.83
C TYR A 3 19.12 1.84 -8.50
N LEU A 4 19.72 2.19 -7.36
CA LEU A 4 19.06 2.07 -6.05
C LEU A 4 17.88 3.04 -5.92
N ILE A 5 18.06 4.25 -6.45
CA ILE A 5 17.03 5.31 -6.46
C ILE A 5 15.86 4.89 -7.36
N TRP A 6 16.13 4.39 -8.56
CA TRP A 6 15.11 3.91 -9.48
C TRP A 6 14.33 2.70 -8.94
N ILE A 7 15.03 1.72 -8.34
CA ILE A 7 14.36 0.56 -7.72
C ILE A 7 13.52 0.99 -6.52
N GLY A 8 14.04 1.86 -5.66
CA GLY A 8 13.28 2.40 -4.53
C GLY A 8 12.04 3.17 -4.98
N ALA A 9 12.17 4.00 -6.03
CA ALA A 9 11.07 4.78 -6.58
C ALA A 9 9.99 3.88 -7.19
N ALA A 10 10.39 2.84 -7.93
CA ALA A 10 9.46 1.85 -8.47
C ALA A 10 8.73 1.08 -7.34
N LEU A 11 9.45 0.68 -6.29
CA LEU A 11 8.86 -0.03 -5.15
C LEU A 11 7.86 0.85 -4.38
N ALA A 12 8.20 2.14 -4.18
CA ALA A 12 7.30 3.12 -3.57
C ALA A 12 6.05 3.35 -4.43
N ALA A 13 6.21 3.48 -5.75
CA ALA A 13 5.09 3.64 -6.69
C ALA A 13 4.14 2.43 -6.66
N ILE A 14 4.68 1.20 -6.60
CA ILE A 14 3.88 -0.03 -6.43
C ILE A 14 3.11 0.00 -5.09
N GLY A 15 3.77 0.43 -4.00
CA GLY A 15 3.13 0.60 -2.70
C GLY A 15 1.94 1.58 -2.74
N ILE A 16 2.11 2.72 -3.42
CA ILE A 16 1.04 3.72 -3.62
C ILE A 16 -0.12 3.15 -4.45
N ILE A 17 0.16 2.45 -5.54
CA ILE A 17 -0.87 1.78 -6.36
C ILE A 17 -1.65 0.77 -5.49
N GLY A 18 -0.96 0.00 -4.65
CA GLY A 18 -1.58 -0.92 -3.70
C GLY A 18 -2.48 -0.22 -2.67
N LEU A 19 -2.07 0.95 -2.17
CA LEU A 19 -2.89 1.77 -1.27
C LEU A 19 -4.17 2.26 -1.97
N VAL A 20 -4.07 2.75 -3.21
CA VAL A 20 -5.22 3.18 -4.01
C VAL A 20 -6.19 2.02 -4.23
N TRP A 21 -5.68 0.82 -4.56
CA TRP A 21 -6.51 -0.38 -4.71
C TRP A 21 -7.25 -0.76 -3.42
N CYS A 22 -6.58 -0.64 -2.26
CA CYS A 22 -7.21 -0.87 -0.96
C CYS A 22 -8.36 0.11 -0.70
N ILE A 23 -8.18 1.39 -1.02
CA ILE A 23 -9.23 2.41 -0.87
C ILE A 23 -10.44 2.08 -1.74
N LEU A 24 -10.21 1.71 -3.01
CA LEU A 24 -11.29 1.34 -3.93
C LEU A 24 -12.09 0.12 -3.43
N GLN A 25 -11.41 -0.91 -2.92
CA GLN A 25 -12.04 -2.08 -2.29
C GLN A 25 -12.86 -1.69 -1.04
N ALA A 26 -12.32 -0.82 -0.19
CA ALA A 26 -13.02 -0.35 1.01
C ALA A 26 -14.30 0.43 0.64
N VAL A 27 -14.22 1.32 -0.34
CA VAL A 27 -15.36 2.09 -0.85
C VAL A 27 -16.39 1.17 -1.50
N ALA A 28 -15.96 0.18 -2.28
CA ALA A 28 -16.83 -0.81 -2.89
C ALA A 28 -17.57 -1.65 -1.83
N ALA A 29 -16.87 -2.15 -0.81
CA ALA A 29 -17.47 -2.90 0.29
C ALA A 29 -18.48 -2.05 1.09
N LYS A 30 -18.15 -0.78 1.33
CA LYS A 30 -19.06 0.17 1.99
C LYS A 30 -20.30 0.45 1.13
N ARG A 31 -20.15 0.59 -0.19
CA ARG A 31 -21.27 0.78 -1.14
C ARG A 31 -22.13 -0.48 -1.28
N ALA A 32 -21.57 -1.66 -1.08
CA ALA A 32 -22.31 -2.93 -1.13
C ALA A 32 -23.27 -3.13 0.06
N GLY A 33 -23.27 -2.23 1.06
CA GLY A 33 -24.25 -2.26 2.15
C GLY A 33 -24.16 -3.52 3.01
N LEU A 34 -22.96 -4.12 3.12
CA LEU A 34 -22.71 -5.32 3.92
C LEU A 34 -23.06 -5.02 5.39
N GLN A 35 -23.81 -5.92 6.04
CA GLN A 35 -24.24 -5.78 7.44
C GLN A 35 -23.70 -6.94 8.29
N GLY A 36 -23.53 -6.69 9.59
CA GLY A 36 -23.13 -7.71 10.57
C GLY A 36 -21.75 -8.33 10.29
N GLU A 37 -21.66 -9.66 10.38
CA GLU A 37 -20.40 -10.40 10.25
C GLU A 37 -19.70 -10.21 8.90
N ALA A 38 -20.46 -10.03 7.82
CA ALA A 38 -19.92 -9.82 6.49
C ALA A 38 -19.14 -8.50 6.36
N MET A 39 -19.61 -7.44 7.06
CA MET A 39 -18.93 -6.15 7.12
C MET A 39 -17.61 -6.24 7.89
N THR A 40 -17.63 -6.93 9.04
CA THR A 40 -16.44 -7.12 9.88
C THR A 40 -15.37 -7.94 9.17
N ALA A 41 -15.77 -9.00 8.45
CA ALA A 41 -14.84 -9.81 7.65
C ALA A 41 -14.23 -8.99 6.50
N ALA A 42 -15.03 -8.19 5.79
CA ALA A 42 -14.55 -7.30 4.73
C ALA A 42 -13.57 -6.25 5.27
N LEU A 43 -13.89 -5.60 6.40
CA LEU A 43 -13.03 -4.61 7.05
C LEU A 43 -11.69 -5.20 7.49
N ARG A 44 -11.69 -6.38 8.13
CA ARG A 44 -10.43 -7.07 8.49
C ARG A 44 -9.53 -7.30 7.28
N ARG A 45 -10.11 -7.72 6.15
CA ARG A 45 -9.35 -7.99 4.93
C ARG A 45 -8.76 -6.70 4.33
N VAL A 46 -9.54 -5.62 4.31
CA VAL A 46 -9.09 -4.30 3.85
C VAL A 46 -7.96 -3.75 4.71
N VAL A 47 -8.06 -3.87 6.05
CA VAL A 47 -7.03 -3.39 6.98
C VAL A 47 -5.70 -4.13 6.78
N VAL A 48 -5.73 -5.46 6.61
CA VAL A 48 -4.52 -6.25 6.36
C VAL A 48 -3.86 -5.84 5.04
N LEU A 49 -4.65 -5.69 3.97
CA LEU A 49 -4.14 -5.24 2.67
C LEU A 49 -3.56 -3.82 2.74
N ASN A 50 -4.22 -2.91 3.46
CA ASN A 50 -3.73 -1.54 3.64
C ASN A 50 -2.42 -1.50 4.41
N MET A 51 -2.28 -2.28 5.48
CA MET A 51 -1.03 -2.40 6.25
C MET A 51 0.10 -3.01 5.41
N ALA A 52 -0.20 -4.02 4.60
CA ALA A 52 0.79 -4.59 3.68
C ALA A 52 1.25 -3.55 2.64
N ALA A 53 0.32 -2.81 2.04
CA ALA A 53 0.63 -1.74 1.09
C ALA A 53 1.43 -0.59 1.74
N LEU A 54 1.09 -0.22 2.97
CA LEU A 54 1.82 0.78 3.74
C LEU A 54 3.26 0.35 4.01
N ALA A 55 3.47 -0.91 4.42
CA ALA A 55 4.81 -1.47 4.66
C ALA A 55 5.65 -1.48 3.37
N VAL A 56 5.08 -1.93 2.25
CA VAL A 56 5.77 -1.92 0.94
C VAL A 56 6.12 -0.49 0.51
N SER A 57 5.21 0.46 0.68
CA SER A 57 5.45 1.87 0.36
C SER A 57 6.54 2.49 1.24
N GLY A 58 6.56 2.17 2.54
CA GLY A 58 7.56 2.64 3.49
C GLY A 58 8.95 2.06 3.20
N LEU A 59 9.04 0.77 2.88
CA LEU A 59 10.28 0.11 2.48
C LEU A 59 10.85 0.70 1.18
N GLY A 60 9.99 0.99 0.20
CA GLY A 60 10.39 1.64 -1.05
C GLY A 60 10.96 3.04 -0.81
N LEU A 61 10.28 3.85 0.00
CA LEU A 61 10.77 5.17 0.38
C LEU A 61 12.12 5.09 1.13
N MET A 62 12.27 4.14 2.04
CA MET A 62 13.52 3.95 2.79
C MET A 62 14.68 3.60 1.86
N LEU A 63 14.46 2.75 0.84
CA LEU A 63 15.46 2.44 -0.19
C LEU A 63 15.84 3.66 -1.03
N VAL A 64 14.87 4.52 -1.39
CA VAL A 64 15.17 5.80 -2.08
C VAL A 64 16.05 6.69 -1.22
N VAL A 65 15.68 6.89 0.05
CA VAL A 65 16.43 7.76 0.98
C VAL A 65 17.86 7.24 1.17
N VAL A 66 18.03 5.93 1.39
CA VAL A 66 19.36 5.32 1.47
C VAL A 66 20.13 5.49 0.15
N GLY A 67 19.47 5.30 -0.99
CA GLY A 67 20.07 5.51 -2.31
C GLY A 67 20.55 6.94 -2.54
N VAL A 68 19.80 7.94 -2.07
CA VAL A 68 20.14 9.37 -2.17
C VAL A 68 21.25 9.77 -1.20
N ILE A 69 21.28 9.20 0.02
CA ILE A 69 22.35 9.47 0.99
C ILE A 69 23.69 8.88 0.53
N LEU A 70 23.65 7.73 -0.15
CA LEU A 70 24.84 7.00 -0.60
C LEU A 70 25.28 7.37 -2.03
N SER A 71 24.46 8.11 -2.79
CA SER A 71 24.76 8.57 -4.17
C SER A 71 25.66 9.79 -4.19
#